data_AF-A0A319ATG6-F1
#
_entry.id   AF-A0A319ATG6-F1
#
_cell.length_a   1.000
_cell.length_b   1.000
_cell.length_c   1.000
_cell.angle_alpha   90.00
_cell.angle_beta   90.00
_cell.angle_gamma   90.00
#
_symmetry.space_group_name_H-M   'P 1'
#
loop_
_entity.id
_entity.type
_entity.pdbx_description
1 polymer ?
#
loop_
_entity_poly.entity_id
_entity_poly.type
_entity_poly.pdbx_seq_one_letter_code
_entity_poly.pdbx_strand_id
1 'polypeptide(L)'
;MLLDRQLVEVDEWLVETVAGQQESLEVIYSRCRAFPITPKTVVNAARSVDAMRVLLNSQIDQVVITDEVVKSALTGFESNECISLLLTRLGSEAVPITEDILIHAIRHKKLKALELLLERRRDLNLDAVWEAIWQDIEIDPYLLAKAAQALFPFAKFNVSNPMLDRFQPWDFDRFIRLCMQHRIPLSTTEATVELIVERSSLCTIDGFLNDHPEISFTA
;
A
#
# COMPACT_ATOMS: atom_id res chain seq x y z
N MET A 1 13.26 -10.25 38.36
CA MET A 1 13.50 -10.73 36.97
C MET A 1 15.00 -10.82 36.70
N LEU A 2 15.47 -11.45 35.61
CA LEU A 2 16.92 -11.59 35.33
C LEU A 2 17.65 -10.25 35.13
N LEU A 3 16.96 -9.27 34.51
CA LEU A 3 17.46 -7.89 34.33
C LEU A 3 17.72 -7.17 35.66
N ASP A 4 16.82 -7.31 36.65
CA ASP A 4 16.98 -6.68 37.97
C ASP A 4 18.21 -7.20 38.73
N ARG A 5 18.62 -8.43 38.41
CA ARG A 5 19.77 -9.10 39.01
C ARG A 5 21.06 -8.84 38.23
N GLN A 6 21.03 -8.00 37.20
CA GLN A 6 22.16 -7.73 36.29
C GLN A 6 22.75 -9.01 35.66
N LEU A 7 21.91 -10.04 35.47
CA LEU A 7 22.35 -11.33 34.91
C LEU A 7 22.28 -11.37 33.37
N VAL A 8 21.69 -10.35 32.75
CA VAL A 8 21.58 -10.18 31.30
C VAL A 8 21.86 -8.72 30.98
N GLU A 9 22.79 -8.46 30.08
CA GLU A 9 23.09 -7.12 29.56
C GLU A 9 22.08 -6.75 28.46
N VAL A 10 21.68 -5.47 28.43
CA VAL A 10 20.80 -4.95 27.36
C VAL A 10 21.67 -4.51 26.20
N ASP A 11 22.12 -5.48 25.40
CA ASP A 11 22.91 -5.27 24.20
C ASP A 11 22.04 -5.14 22.92
N GLU A 12 22.68 -4.85 21.78
CA GLU A 12 22.00 -4.73 20.49
C GLU A 12 21.26 -6.02 20.12
N TRP A 13 21.88 -7.18 20.35
CA TRP A 13 21.30 -8.48 20.00
C TRP A 13 20.00 -8.75 20.74
N LEU A 14 19.98 -8.49 22.06
CA LEU A 14 18.78 -8.67 22.87
C LEU A 14 17.66 -7.76 22.39
N VAL A 15 17.96 -6.46 22.22
CA VAL A 15 16.97 -5.46 21.80
C VAL A 15 16.42 -5.84 20.42
N GLU A 16 17.27 -6.12 19.44
CA GLU A 16 16.84 -6.51 18.09
C GLU A 16 15.93 -7.73 18.11
N THR A 17 16.24 -8.72 18.96
CA THR A 17 15.48 -9.97 19.07
C THR A 17 14.07 -9.73 19.58
N VAL A 18 13.91 -8.82 20.55
CA VAL A 18 12.61 -8.57 21.17
C VAL A 18 11.89 -7.34 20.61
N ALA A 19 12.50 -6.58 19.70
CA ALA A 19 12.00 -5.30 19.22
C ALA A 19 10.60 -5.38 18.60
N GLY A 20 10.19 -6.52 18.05
CA GLY A 20 8.82 -6.71 17.54
C GLY A 20 7.75 -6.95 18.61
N GLN A 21 8.14 -7.10 19.88
CA GLN A 21 7.25 -7.41 21.00
C GLN A 21 7.16 -6.21 21.94
N GLN A 22 6.00 -5.56 21.96
CA GLN A 22 5.75 -4.36 22.78
C GLN A 22 6.12 -4.58 24.25
N GLU A 23 5.58 -5.62 24.89
CA GLU A 23 5.77 -5.87 26.32
C GLU A 23 7.27 -6.03 26.66
N SER A 24 8.02 -6.77 25.85
CA SER A 24 9.45 -6.95 26.03
C SER A 24 10.22 -5.64 25.88
N LEU A 25 9.87 -4.80 24.90
CA LEU A 25 10.48 -3.47 24.74
C LEU A 25 10.14 -2.52 25.88
N GLU A 26 8.91 -2.55 26.41
CA GLU A 26 8.50 -1.72 27.56
C GLU A 26 9.28 -2.09 28.82
N VAL A 27 9.47 -3.39 29.07
CA VAL A 27 10.30 -3.87 30.16
C VAL A 27 11.74 -3.39 30.00
N ILE A 28 12.33 -3.50 28.79
CA ILE A 28 13.66 -2.98 28.52
C ILE A 28 13.71 -1.47 28.79
N TYR A 29 12.78 -0.69 28.26
CA TYR A 29 12.73 0.76 28.44
C TYR A 29 12.59 1.17 29.92
N SER A 30 11.79 0.44 30.70
CA SER A 30 11.58 0.72 32.13
C SER A 30 12.86 0.54 32.96
N ARG A 31 13.78 -0.33 32.51
CA ARG A 31 15.02 -0.68 33.23
C ARG A 31 16.26 -0.01 32.65
N CYS A 32 16.30 0.19 31.33
CA CYS A 32 17.37 0.82 30.59
C CYS A 32 16.77 1.80 29.57
N ARG A 33 16.67 3.09 29.92
CA ARG A 33 16.06 4.10 29.03
C ARG A 33 16.88 4.41 27.77
N ALA A 34 18.18 4.19 27.83
CA ALA A 34 19.13 4.46 26.73
C ALA A 34 19.60 3.15 26.08
N PHE A 35 18.69 2.18 25.92
CA PHE A 35 18.99 0.92 25.25
C PHE A 35 19.34 1.16 23.77
N PRO A 36 20.21 0.33 23.16
CA PRO A 36 20.69 0.58 21.81
C PRO A 36 19.57 0.49 20.76
N ILE A 37 19.48 1.49 19.88
CA ILE A 37 18.62 1.50 18.69
C ILE A 37 19.48 1.26 17.46
N THR A 38 19.35 0.08 16.86
CA THR A 38 19.97 -0.26 15.57
C THR A 38 18.94 -0.19 14.44
N PRO A 39 19.36 -0.13 13.16
CA PRO A 39 18.42 -0.24 12.04
C PRO A 39 17.52 -1.48 12.13
N LYS A 40 18.06 -2.61 12.59
CA LYS A 40 17.31 -3.86 12.73
C LYS A 40 16.32 -3.83 13.88
N THR A 41 16.62 -3.13 14.98
CA THR A 41 15.63 -2.83 16.03
C THR A 41 14.42 -2.11 15.44
N VAL A 42 14.63 -1.06 14.64
CA VAL A 42 13.54 -0.27 14.03
C VAL A 42 12.74 -1.11 13.03
N VAL A 43 13.41 -1.89 12.16
CA VAL A 43 12.75 -2.81 11.21
C VAL A 43 11.89 -3.83 11.94
N ASN A 44 12.39 -4.43 13.03
CA ASN A 44 11.63 -5.42 13.78
C ASN A 44 10.45 -4.82 14.53
N ALA A 45 10.63 -3.65 15.15
CA ALA A 45 9.55 -2.91 15.80
C ALA A 45 8.45 -2.48 14.84
N ALA A 46 8.78 -2.14 13.59
CA ALA A 46 7.82 -1.66 12.60
C ALA A 46 6.67 -2.64 12.31
N ARG A 47 6.84 -3.94 12.59
CA ARG A 47 5.78 -4.95 12.41
C ARG A 47 4.63 -4.82 13.42
N SER A 48 4.82 -4.07 14.50
CA SER A 48 3.83 -3.79 15.55
C SER A 48 3.73 -2.28 15.78
N VAL A 49 2.51 -1.74 15.69
CA VAL A 49 2.29 -0.30 15.93
C VAL A 49 2.70 0.10 17.34
N ASP A 50 2.48 -0.77 18.33
CA ASP A 50 2.78 -0.47 19.72
C ASP A 50 4.27 -0.56 20.02
N ALA A 51 4.98 -1.54 19.46
CA ALA A 51 6.44 -1.59 19.54
C ALA A 51 7.07 -0.32 18.91
N MET A 52 6.60 0.08 17.73
CA MET A 52 7.06 1.32 17.10
C MET A 52 6.72 2.56 17.95
N ARG A 53 5.55 2.58 18.61
CA ARG A 53 5.17 3.66 19.54
C ARG A 53 6.13 3.75 20.73
N VAL A 54 6.57 2.63 21.29
CA VAL A 54 7.58 2.60 22.36
C VAL A 54 8.89 3.21 21.89
N LEU A 55 9.38 2.85 20.70
CA LEU A 55 10.61 3.43 20.14
C LEU A 55 10.49 4.94 19.92
N LEU A 56 9.41 5.40 19.29
CA LEU A 56 9.18 6.81 18.99
C LEU A 56 8.90 7.67 20.24
N ASN A 57 8.43 7.09 21.34
CA ASN A 57 8.24 7.83 22.60
C ASN A 57 9.51 7.87 23.44
N SER A 58 10.39 6.88 23.27
CA SER A 58 11.61 6.75 24.08
C SER A 58 12.80 7.48 23.47
N GLN A 59 13.04 7.31 22.17
CA GLN A 59 14.29 7.72 21.51
C GLN A 59 14.05 8.17 20.06
N ILE A 60 13.05 9.06 19.84
CA ILE A 60 12.64 9.49 18.49
C ILE A 60 13.79 10.01 17.61
N ASP A 61 14.73 10.74 18.19
CA ASP A 61 15.87 11.33 17.47
C ASP A 61 16.86 10.28 16.94
N GLN A 62 16.78 9.05 17.43
CA GLN A 62 17.61 7.92 16.96
C GLN A 62 16.87 7.02 15.94
N VAL A 63 15.57 7.25 15.72
CA VAL A 63 14.76 6.42 14.81
C VAL A 63 14.88 6.98 13.39
N VAL A 64 15.59 6.24 12.54
CA VAL A 64 15.67 6.52 11.10
C VAL A 64 14.73 5.58 10.35
N ILE A 65 13.82 6.15 9.55
CA ILE A 65 12.89 5.37 8.73
C ILE A 65 13.50 5.17 7.34
N THR A 66 13.77 3.92 7.01
CA THR A 66 14.24 3.50 5.67
C THR A 66 13.12 2.78 4.92
N ASP A 67 13.33 2.52 3.63
CA ASP A 67 12.41 1.70 2.83
C ASP A 67 12.11 0.34 3.47
N GLU A 68 13.12 -0.32 4.08
CA GLU A 68 12.92 -1.59 4.80
C GLU A 68 12.00 -1.43 6.02
N VAL A 69 12.09 -0.31 6.74
CA VAL A 69 11.20 -0.02 7.87
C VAL A 69 9.77 0.14 7.38
N VAL A 70 9.56 0.88 6.29
CA VAL A 70 8.21 1.09 5.72
C VAL A 70 7.65 -0.22 5.17
N LYS A 71 8.44 -1.03 4.45
CA LYS A 71 8.04 -2.37 4.01
C LYS A 71 7.68 -3.27 5.19
N SER A 72 8.49 -3.26 6.25
CA SER A 72 8.21 -4.03 7.46
C SER A 72 6.88 -3.59 8.10
N ALA A 73 6.60 -2.28 8.18
CA ALA A 73 5.32 -1.77 8.63
C ALA A 73 4.14 -2.22 7.75
N LEU A 74 4.33 -2.26 6.43
CA LEU A 74 3.34 -2.78 5.49
C LEU A 74 3.14 -4.30 5.57
N THR A 75 4.06 -5.06 6.19
CA THR A 75 3.84 -6.49 6.46
C THR A 75 3.15 -6.78 7.79
N GLY A 76 3.09 -5.79 8.69
CA GLY A 76 2.42 -5.91 9.99
C GLY A 76 0.90 -6.11 9.88
N PHE A 77 0.29 -6.63 10.95
CA PHE A 77 -1.17 -6.78 11.03
C PHE A 77 -1.87 -5.41 11.06
N GLU A 78 -1.32 -4.47 11.83
CA GLU A 78 -1.83 -3.10 12.03
C GLU A 78 -1.08 -2.10 11.12
N SER A 79 -0.92 -2.47 9.85
CA SER A 79 -0.10 -1.71 8.90
C SER A 79 -0.61 -0.29 8.69
N ASN A 80 -1.92 -0.07 8.70
CA ASN A 80 -2.49 1.25 8.47
C ASN A 80 -2.18 2.18 9.64
N GLU A 81 -2.31 1.65 10.86
CA GLU A 81 -2.05 2.33 12.12
C GLU A 81 -0.55 2.63 12.27
N CYS A 82 0.31 1.69 11.90
CA CYS A 82 1.76 1.88 11.92
C CYS A 82 2.20 2.93 10.90
N ILE A 83 1.73 2.87 9.65
CA ILE A 83 2.02 3.88 8.63
C ILE A 83 1.49 5.26 9.05
N SER A 84 0.26 5.33 9.59
CA SER A 84 -0.31 6.57 10.12
C SER A 84 0.52 7.15 11.28
N LEU A 85 1.00 6.29 12.19
CA LEU A 85 1.87 6.69 13.30
C LEU A 85 3.18 7.30 12.79
N LEU A 86 3.86 6.63 11.84
CA LEU A 86 5.11 7.10 11.25
C LEU A 86 4.92 8.47 10.60
N LEU A 87 3.92 8.60 9.73
CA LEU A 87 3.61 9.85 9.01
C LEU A 87 3.24 10.98 9.97
N THR A 88 2.50 10.70 11.04
CA THR A 88 2.05 11.73 11.99
C THR A 88 3.17 12.18 12.93
N ARG A 89 4.05 11.27 13.35
CA ARG A 89 5.09 11.56 14.34
C ARG A 89 6.38 12.09 13.72
N LEU A 90 6.70 11.69 12.49
CA LEU A 90 7.95 12.04 11.81
C LEU A 90 7.75 12.92 10.58
N GLY A 91 6.53 12.99 10.03
CA GLY A 91 6.23 13.73 8.81
C GLY A 91 6.54 12.94 7.54
N SER A 92 6.01 13.41 6.41
CA SER A 92 6.19 12.77 5.10
C SER A 92 7.62 12.88 4.56
N GLU A 93 8.38 13.90 4.95
CA GLU A 93 9.78 14.07 4.52
C GLU A 93 10.72 13.04 5.15
N ALA A 94 10.41 12.56 6.35
CA ALA A 94 11.22 11.58 7.06
C ALA A 94 10.84 10.12 6.73
N VAL A 95 9.63 9.90 6.19
CA VAL A 95 9.14 8.57 5.81
C VAL A 95 9.32 8.40 4.31
N PRO A 96 10.16 7.45 3.84
CA PRO A 96 10.30 7.20 2.41
C PRO A 96 8.97 6.74 1.80
N ILE A 97 8.36 7.60 1.00
CA ILE A 97 7.20 7.28 0.17
C ILE A 97 7.72 7.21 -1.25
N THR A 98 7.91 6.01 -1.80
CA THR A 98 8.43 5.77 -3.16
C THR A 98 7.46 4.90 -3.95
N GLU A 99 7.62 4.85 -5.26
CA GLU A 99 6.84 3.97 -6.15
C GLU A 99 6.94 2.50 -5.73
N ASP A 100 8.13 2.06 -5.31
CA ASP A 100 8.37 0.69 -4.83
C ASP A 100 7.60 0.40 -3.52
N ILE A 101 7.49 1.38 -2.62
CA ILE A 101 6.65 1.28 -1.42
C ILE A 101 5.16 1.15 -1.79
N LEU A 102 4.67 1.90 -2.78
CA LEU A 102 3.29 1.78 -3.25
C LEU A 102 3.02 0.40 -3.85
N ILE A 103 3.92 -0.10 -4.71
CA ILE A 103 3.83 -1.45 -5.29
C ILE A 103 3.85 -2.51 -4.18
N HIS A 104 4.73 -2.35 -3.19
CA HIS A 104 4.80 -3.26 -2.05
C HIS A 104 3.49 -3.27 -1.25
N ALA A 105 2.89 -2.10 -0.97
CA ALA A 105 1.61 -2.01 -0.30
C ALA A 105 0.50 -2.75 -1.07
N ILE A 106 0.48 -2.63 -2.40
CA ILE A 106 -0.47 -3.33 -3.27
C ILE A 106 -0.28 -4.84 -3.18
N ARG A 107 0.95 -5.35 -3.37
CA ARG A 107 1.27 -6.79 -3.29
C ARG A 107 0.86 -7.40 -1.95
N HIS A 108 1.01 -6.66 -0.85
CA HIS A 108 0.64 -7.10 0.49
C HIS A 108 -0.82 -6.77 0.88
N LYS A 109 -1.67 -6.36 -0.08
CA LYS A 109 -3.10 -6.08 0.10
C LYS A 109 -3.38 -4.96 1.12
N LYS A 110 -2.46 -4.00 1.26
CA LYS A 110 -2.52 -2.89 2.23
C LYS A 110 -3.08 -1.62 1.60
N LEU A 111 -4.28 -1.72 1.02
CA LEU A 111 -4.89 -0.64 0.24
C LEU A 111 -5.21 0.62 1.05
N LYS A 112 -5.59 0.48 2.33
CA LYS A 112 -5.80 1.63 3.22
C LYS A 112 -4.48 2.36 3.52
N ALA A 113 -3.39 1.63 3.72
CA ALA A 113 -2.07 2.23 3.88
C ALA A 113 -1.60 2.89 2.58
N LEU A 114 -1.89 2.28 1.42
CA LEU A 114 -1.63 2.88 0.11
C LEU A 114 -2.33 4.24 -0.03
N GLU A 115 -3.63 4.33 0.31
CA GLU A 115 -4.37 5.60 0.31
C GLU A 115 -3.71 6.65 1.21
N LEU A 116 -3.33 6.28 2.44
CA LEU A 116 -2.62 7.18 3.36
C LEU A 116 -1.29 7.68 2.78
N LEU A 117 -0.53 6.84 2.08
CA LEU A 117 0.75 7.22 1.47
C LEU A 117 0.53 8.18 0.29
N LEU A 118 -0.45 7.89 -0.57
CA LEU A 118 -0.82 8.73 -1.72
C LEU A 118 -1.34 10.11 -1.30
N GLU A 119 -2.03 10.20 -0.16
CA GLU A 119 -2.49 11.48 0.38
C GLU A 119 -1.33 12.40 0.80
N ARG A 120 -0.18 11.85 1.17
CA ARG A 120 0.96 12.60 1.71
C ARG A 120 1.96 13.07 0.67
N ARG A 121 1.99 12.45 -0.52
CA ARG A 121 3.04 12.72 -1.51
C ARG A 121 2.47 12.66 -2.93
N ARG A 122 2.59 13.78 -3.66
CA ARG A 122 1.90 14.00 -4.95
C ARG A 122 2.84 14.01 -6.16
N ASP A 123 4.14 14.09 -5.92
CA ASP A 123 5.22 14.09 -6.91
C ASP A 123 5.74 12.67 -7.23
N LEU A 124 4.83 11.68 -7.24
CA LEU A 124 5.13 10.28 -7.55
C LEU A 124 4.85 9.99 -9.03
N ASN A 125 5.66 9.13 -9.63
CA ASN A 125 5.40 8.58 -10.95
C ASN A 125 4.38 7.44 -10.86
N LEU A 126 3.10 7.80 -10.76
CA LEU A 126 2.01 6.83 -10.65
C LEU A 126 1.81 6.00 -11.92
N ASP A 127 2.21 6.49 -13.09
CA ASP A 127 2.19 5.70 -14.33
C ASP A 127 3.16 4.52 -14.24
N ALA A 128 4.37 4.72 -13.67
CA ALA A 128 5.30 3.63 -13.44
C ALA A 128 4.76 2.58 -12.44
N VAL A 129 4.06 3.03 -11.39
CA VAL A 129 3.37 2.14 -10.44
C VAL A 129 2.28 1.34 -11.14
N TRP A 130 1.46 2.01 -11.95
CA TRP A 130 0.38 1.41 -12.73
C TRP A 130 0.91 0.31 -13.65
N GLU A 131 1.89 0.63 -14.49
CA GLU A 131 2.47 -0.36 -15.41
C GLU A 131 3.10 -1.54 -14.66
N ALA A 132 3.81 -1.27 -13.56
CA ALA A 132 4.46 -2.32 -12.77
C ALA A 132 3.46 -3.32 -12.18
N ILE A 133 2.33 -2.86 -11.60
CA ILE A 133 1.34 -3.77 -11.03
C ILE A 133 0.61 -4.58 -12.10
N TRP A 134 0.39 -4.00 -13.29
CA TRP A 134 -0.29 -4.67 -14.39
C TRP A 134 0.59 -5.68 -15.15
N GLN A 135 1.91 -5.52 -15.09
CA GLN A 135 2.87 -6.52 -15.59
C GLN A 135 3.11 -7.66 -14.59
N ASP A 136 2.78 -7.45 -13.32
CA ASP A 136 2.91 -8.48 -12.30
C ASP A 136 1.75 -9.49 -12.39
N ILE A 137 2.07 -10.70 -12.87
CA ILE A 137 1.11 -11.80 -13.03
C ILE A 137 0.73 -12.45 -11.70
N GLU A 138 1.51 -12.24 -10.64
CA GLU A 138 1.22 -12.80 -9.31
C GLU A 138 0.14 -11.98 -8.58
N ILE A 139 -0.08 -10.73 -8.98
CA ILE A 139 -1.14 -9.89 -8.43
C ILE A 139 -2.48 -10.35 -9.01
N ASP A 140 -3.35 -10.79 -8.11
CA ASP A 140 -4.70 -11.22 -8.44
C ASP A 140 -5.53 -10.08 -9.11
N PRO A 141 -6.31 -10.36 -10.18
CA PRO A 141 -7.10 -9.34 -10.88
C PRO A 141 -8.07 -8.57 -9.97
N TYR A 142 -8.71 -9.22 -8.99
CA TYR A 142 -9.59 -8.51 -8.05
C TYR A 142 -8.79 -7.50 -7.21
N LEU A 143 -7.56 -7.85 -6.82
CA LEU A 143 -6.65 -6.91 -6.15
C LEU A 143 -6.22 -5.76 -7.08
N LEU A 144 -6.00 -6.00 -8.38
CA LEU A 144 -5.73 -4.94 -9.36
C LEU A 144 -6.87 -3.95 -9.49
N ALA A 145 -8.12 -4.42 -9.58
CA ALA A 145 -9.29 -3.53 -9.59
C ALA A 145 -9.37 -2.68 -8.31
N LYS A 146 -9.00 -3.25 -7.17
CA LYS A 146 -8.97 -2.54 -5.89
C LYS A 146 -7.81 -1.54 -5.78
N ALA A 147 -6.64 -1.88 -6.29
CA ALA A 147 -5.52 -0.94 -6.40
C ALA A 147 -5.88 0.21 -7.34
N ALA A 148 -6.52 -0.07 -8.48
CA ALA A 148 -7.02 0.95 -9.40
C ALA A 148 -8.01 1.90 -8.73
N GLN A 149 -8.96 1.36 -7.94
CA GLN A 149 -9.89 2.18 -7.14
C GLN A 149 -9.15 3.16 -6.21
N ALA A 150 -8.07 2.73 -5.59
CA ALA A 150 -7.25 3.58 -4.73
C ALA A 150 -6.40 4.60 -5.52
N LEU A 151 -5.99 4.29 -6.75
CA LEU A 151 -5.12 5.14 -7.56
C LEU A 151 -5.88 6.19 -8.39
N PHE A 152 -7.10 5.88 -8.87
CA PHE A 152 -7.90 6.76 -9.73
C PHE A 152 -8.17 8.18 -9.19
N PRO A 153 -8.29 8.42 -7.86
CA PRO A 153 -8.39 9.77 -7.33
C PRO A 153 -7.12 10.62 -7.51
N PHE A 154 -5.98 10.00 -7.81
CA PHE A 154 -4.66 10.65 -7.79
C PHE A 154 -4.07 10.86 -9.19
N ALA A 155 -4.43 10.03 -10.17
CA ALA A 155 -4.01 10.17 -11.56
C ALA A 155 -5.01 9.51 -12.52
N LYS A 156 -4.92 9.88 -13.79
CA LYS A 156 -5.64 9.21 -14.88
C LYS A 156 -4.70 8.22 -15.53
N PHE A 157 -5.16 6.99 -15.71
CA PHE A 157 -4.38 5.91 -16.30
C PHE A 157 -4.94 5.49 -17.64
N ASN A 158 -4.07 4.96 -18.49
CA ASN A 158 -4.49 4.28 -19.70
C ASN A 158 -4.91 2.84 -19.36
N VAL A 159 -6.10 2.44 -19.81
CA VAL A 159 -6.61 1.07 -19.67
C VAL A 159 -6.51 0.39 -21.02
N SER A 160 -5.66 -0.62 -21.13
CA SER A 160 -5.41 -1.37 -22.37
C SER A 160 -6.19 -2.69 -22.41
N ASN A 161 -6.41 -3.24 -23.61
CA ASN A 161 -7.07 -4.54 -23.76
C ASN A 161 -6.37 -5.67 -22.99
N PRO A 162 -5.03 -5.80 -22.97
CA PRO A 162 -4.36 -6.80 -22.14
C PRO A 162 -4.66 -6.69 -20.65
N MET A 163 -4.88 -5.46 -20.12
CA MET A 163 -5.30 -5.28 -18.73
C MET A 163 -6.74 -5.78 -18.52
N LEU A 164 -7.64 -5.45 -19.45
CA LEU A 164 -9.03 -5.87 -19.42
C LEU A 164 -9.19 -7.39 -19.54
N ASP A 165 -8.36 -8.04 -20.35
CA ASP A 165 -8.39 -9.49 -20.57
C ASP A 165 -8.08 -10.30 -19.31
N ARG A 166 -7.37 -9.71 -18.33
CA ARG A 166 -7.05 -10.38 -17.05
C ARG A 166 -8.26 -10.64 -16.17
N PHE A 167 -9.33 -9.87 -16.33
CA PHE A 167 -10.51 -10.01 -15.48
C PHE A 167 -11.35 -11.21 -15.85
N GLN A 168 -12.10 -11.76 -14.89
CA GLN A 168 -13.25 -12.62 -15.18
C GLN A 168 -14.50 -11.74 -15.42
N PRO A 169 -15.57 -12.22 -16.08
CA PRO A 169 -16.72 -11.38 -16.45
C PRO A 169 -17.30 -10.53 -15.30
N TRP A 170 -17.42 -11.10 -14.09
CA TRP A 170 -17.92 -10.36 -12.93
C TRP A 170 -16.99 -9.23 -12.46
N ASP A 171 -15.67 -9.48 -12.43
CA ASP A 171 -14.69 -8.47 -12.05
C ASP A 171 -14.49 -7.43 -13.16
N PHE A 172 -14.66 -7.85 -14.42
CA PHE A 172 -14.62 -7.00 -15.61
C PHE A 172 -15.74 -5.95 -15.53
N ASP A 173 -16.99 -6.37 -15.37
CA ASP A 173 -18.14 -5.45 -15.28
C ASP A 173 -17.94 -4.42 -14.15
N ARG A 174 -17.47 -4.89 -12.99
CA ARG A 174 -17.16 -4.03 -11.85
C ARG A 174 -16.05 -3.03 -12.17
N PHE A 175 -14.99 -3.47 -12.85
CA PHE A 175 -13.85 -2.63 -13.20
C PHE A 175 -14.23 -1.57 -14.25
N ILE A 176 -15.04 -1.90 -15.25
CA ILE A 176 -15.55 -0.93 -16.23
C ILE A 176 -16.39 0.15 -15.54
N ARG A 177 -17.32 -0.23 -14.66
CA ARG A 177 -18.10 0.74 -13.87
C ARG A 177 -17.21 1.65 -13.02
N LEU A 178 -16.13 1.10 -12.46
CA LEU A 178 -15.16 1.89 -11.69
C LEU A 178 -14.43 2.90 -12.60
N CYS A 179 -14.02 2.50 -13.81
CA CYS A 179 -13.42 3.40 -14.79
C CYS A 179 -14.38 4.55 -15.14
N MET A 180 -15.64 4.24 -15.43
CA MET A 180 -16.68 5.24 -15.73
C MET A 180 -16.90 6.20 -14.55
N GLN A 181 -17.04 5.67 -13.32
CA GLN A 181 -17.23 6.48 -12.11
C GLN A 181 -16.12 7.51 -11.92
N HIS A 182 -14.87 7.14 -12.20
CA HIS A 182 -13.71 8.01 -12.06
C HIS A 182 -13.34 8.75 -13.36
N ARG A 183 -14.15 8.61 -14.43
CA ARG A 183 -13.90 9.20 -15.75
C ARG A 183 -12.51 8.86 -16.30
N ILE A 184 -12.11 7.60 -16.11
CA ILE A 184 -10.90 7.02 -16.69
C ILE A 184 -11.19 6.73 -18.16
N PRO A 185 -10.35 7.23 -19.09
CA PRO A 185 -10.58 7.03 -20.51
C PRO A 185 -10.47 5.55 -20.86
N LEU A 186 -11.54 5.01 -21.45
CA LEU A 186 -11.55 3.70 -22.07
C LEU A 186 -11.40 3.86 -23.59
N SER A 187 -10.65 2.95 -24.21
CA SER A 187 -10.52 2.91 -25.66
C SER A 187 -11.89 2.64 -26.31
N THR A 188 -12.20 3.35 -27.40
CA THR A 188 -13.41 3.15 -28.20
C THR A 188 -13.14 2.33 -29.47
N THR A 189 -12.01 1.62 -29.52
CA THR A 189 -11.71 0.67 -30.59
C THR A 189 -12.73 -0.46 -30.59
N GLU A 190 -13.03 -0.99 -31.79
CA GLU A 190 -13.97 -2.10 -31.99
C GLU A 190 -13.72 -3.26 -31.02
N ALA A 191 -12.46 -3.69 -30.86
CA ALA A 191 -12.08 -4.74 -29.92
C ALA A 191 -12.41 -4.43 -28.45
N THR A 192 -12.23 -3.18 -27.99
CA THR A 192 -12.60 -2.80 -26.61
C THR A 192 -14.11 -2.76 -26.43
N VAL A 193 -14.83 -2.26 -27.45
CA VAL A 193 -16.30 -2.21 -27.44
C VAL A 193 -16.89 -3.61 -27.42
N GLU A 194 -16.41 -4.52 -28.26
CA GLU A 194 -16.81 -5.94 -28.27
C GLU A 194 -16.60 -6.58 -26.90
N LEU A 195 -15.41 -6.42 -26.30
CA LEU A 195 -15.12 -6.92 -24.96
C LEU A 195 -16.11 -6.40 -23.91
N ILE A 196 -16.45 -5.11 -23.96
CA ILE A 196 -17.40 -4.51 -23.02
C ILE A 196 -18.81 -5.08 -23.21
N VAL A 197 -19.27 -5.20 -24.46
CA VAL A 197 -20.59 -5.72 -24.79
C VAL A 197 -20.74 -7.20 -24.43
N GLU A 198 -19.72 -8.01 -24.67
CA GLU A 198 -19.77 -9.45 -24.40
C GLU A 198 -19.68 -9.80 -22.90
N ARG A 199 -18.96 -8.99 -22.13
CA ARG A 199 -18.52 -9.36 -20.77
C ARG A 199 -19.15 -8.53 -19.66
N SER A 200 -19.85 -7.46 -20.00
CA SER A 200 -20.52 -6.59 -19.02
C SER A 200 -22.03 -6.81 -18.98
N SER A 201 -22.63 -6.35 -17.89
CA SER A 201 -24.09 -6.27 -17.77
C SER A 201 -24.66 -5.16 -18.65
N LEU A 202 -25.95 -5.29 -19.00
CA LEU A 202 -26.68 -4.28 -19.78
C LEU A 202 -26.57 -2.88 -19.17
N CYS A 203 -26.67 -2.75 -17.84
CA CYS A 203 -26.53 -1.46 -17.17
C CYS A 203 -25.17 -0.79 -17.42
N THR A 204 -24.10 -1.58 -17.49
CA THR A 204 -22.75 -1.07 -17.75
C THR A 204 -22.60 -0.71 -19.22
N ILE A 205 -23.13 -1.54 -20.13
CA ILE A 205 -23.11 -1.29 -21.57
C ILE A 205 -23.85 0.01 -21.88
N ASP A 206 -25.09 0.17 -21.38
CA ASP A 206 -25.89 1.37 -21.59
C ASP A 206 -25.16 2.62 -21.08
N GLY A 207 -24.57 2.55 -19.88
CA GLY A 207 -23.80 3.65 -19.33
C GLY A 207 -22.58 3.99 -20.19
N PHE A 208 -21.82 2.99 -20.65
CA PHE A 208 -20.66 3.19 -21.50
C PHE A 208 -21.04 3.83 -22.85
N LEU A 209 -22.11 3.37 -23.50
CA LEU A 209 -22.57 3.95 -24.77
C LEU A 209 -23.12 5.37 -24.59
N ASN A 210 -23.74 5.69 -23.46
CA ASN A 210 -24.17 7.05 -23.15
C ASN A 210 -22.98 8.01 -22.95
N ASP A 211 -21.87 7.51 -22.38
CA ASP A 211 -20.63 8.28 -22.24
C ASP A 211 -19.87 8.42 -23.57
N HIS A 212 -20.17 7.58 -24.57
CA HIS A 212 -19.50 7.49 -25.88
C HIS A 212 -20.49 7.50 -27.07
N PRO A 213 -21.21 8.60 -27.31
CA PRO A 213 -22.24 8.70 -28.36
C PRO A 213 -21.69 8.55 -29.79
N GLU A 214 -20.38 8.66 -29.98
CA GLU A 214 -19.70 8.41 -31.24
C GLU A 214 -19.73 6.93 -31.67
N ILE A 215 -19.94 6.00 -30.73
CA ILE A 215 -19.99 4.57 -31.02
C ILE A 215 -21.35 4.26 -31.64
N SER A 216 -21.37 4.06 -32.96
CA SER A 216 -22.55 3.63 -33.70
C SER A 216 -22.41 2.17 -34.08
N PHE A 217 -23.29 1.30 -33.56
CA PHE A 217 -23.42 -0.05 -34.08
C PHE A 217 -24.13 0.02 -35.43
N THR A 218 -23.42 -0.24 -36.52
CA THR A 218 -24.08 -0.55 -37.79
C THR A 218 -24.79 -1.89 -37.64
N ALA A 219 -26.12 -1.84 -37.69
CA ALA A 219 -27.02 -3.00 -37.63
C ALA A 219 -26.85 -3.95 -38.83
#